data_AF-A0A971FXD3-F1
#
_entry.id   AF-A0A971FXD3-F1
#
_cell.length_a   1.000
_cell.length_b   1.000
_cell.length_c   1.000
_cell.angle_alpha   90.00
_cell.angle_beta   90.00
_cell.angle_gamma   90.00
#
_symmetry.space_group_name_H-M   'P 1'
#
loop_
_entity.id
_entity.type
_entity.pdbx_description
1 polymer ?
#
loop_
_entity_poly.entity_id
_entity_poly.type
_entity_poly.pdbx_seq_one_letter_code
_entity_poly.pdbx_strand_id
1 'polypeptide(L)'
;MNRTMGEITKATRPPSNRMIAGRVLAGLLLLLTGIGAVVALPAGGTEGWPQETLVEGLPANNTPHATDGEVRSIAVAGDTVVIGGSFTSATDPDRTTVVDQPYLLAFDRNTGVIRRNFLPQLDREVFKVIAAPDGQSVYVGGRFSSVNGVTSLKVARIRLSDGARLPFQSGIDALVTEMAL
;
A
#
# COMPACT_ATOMS: atom_id res chain seq x y z
N MET A 1 -19.90 -45.37 -33.95
CA MET A 1 -21.32 -45.11 -34.27
C MET A 1 -21.68 -43.74 -33.72
N ASN A 2 -21.74 -42.70 -34.56
CA ASN A 2 -22.28 -41.38 -34.20
C ASN A 2 -23.81 -41.40 -34.34
N ARG A 3 -24.53 -40.67 -33.47
CA ARG A 3 -25.83 -39.99 -33.71
C ARG A 3 -26.21 -39.19 -32.44
N THR A 4 -26.03 -37.86 -32.47
CA THR A 4 -27.06 -36.80 -32.62
C THR A 4 -27.94 -36.61 -31.38
N MET A 5 -27.78 -35.51 -30.64
CA MET A 5 -28.46 -34.20 -30.81
C MET A 5 -29.76 -34.15 -29.99
N GLY A 6 -29.92 -33.15 -29.12
CA GLY A 6 -31.19 -32.88 -28.45
C GLY A 6 -31.07 -32.05 -27.18
N GLU A 7 -30.76 -30.77 -27.34
CA GLU A 7 -31.01 -29.73 -26.34
C GLU A 7 -32.53 -29.50 -26.22
N ILE A 8 -33.10 -29.47 -25.01
CA ILE A 8 -34.26 -28.64 -24.65
C ILE A 8 -34.41 -28.53 -23.13
N THR A 9 -34.38 -27.29 -22.70
CA THR A 9 -34.61 -26.70 -21.37
C THR A 9 -36.04 -26.93 -20.86
N LYS A 10 -36.23 -26.96 -19.53
CA LYS A 10 -37.20 -26.14 -18.73
C LYS A 10 -37.94 -26.88 -17.58
N ALA A 11 -37.93 -26.19 -16.43
CA ALA A 11 -38.96 -26.06 -15.39
C ALA A 11 -39.17 -27.11 -14.26
N THR A 12 -38.80 -26.67 -13.05
CA THR A 12 -39.72 -26.21 -11.97
C THR A 12 -40.53 -27.20 -11.11
N ARG A 13 -40.26 -27.03 -9.79
CA ARG A 13 -41.08 -27.19 -8.56
C ARG A 13 -41.01 -28.52 -7.78
N PRO A 14 -40.60 -28.48 -6.49
CA PRO A 14 -40.93 -29.50 -5.51
C PRO A 14 -42.28 -29.19 -4.84
N PRO A 15 -43.05 -30.22 -4.47
CA PRO A 15 -43.67 -30.23 -3.13
C PRO A 15 -43.63 -31.67 -2.55
N SER A 16 -43.69 -31.96 -1.25
CA SER A 16 -44.33 -31.32 -0.12
C SER A 16 -43.83 -31.97 1.17
N ASN A 17 -43.59 -31.18 2.22
CA ASN A 17 -43.37 -31.66 3.58
C ASN A 17 -44.69 -32.23 4.16
N ARG A 18 -44.67 -33.49 4.62
CA ARG A 18 -45.77 -34.06 5.42
C ARG A 18 -45.38 -33.95 6.89
N MET A 19 -45.97 -32.99 7.59
CA MET A 19 -45.98 -32.92 9.06
C MET A 19 -46.86 -34.05 9.61
N ILE A 20 -46.38 -34.79 10.62
CA ILE A 20 -47.21 -35.66 11.46
C ILE A 20 -47.14 -35.14 12.90
N ALA A 21 -48.32 -35.03 13.49
CA ALA A 21 -48.65 -34.41 14.77
C ALA A 21 -48.69 -35.40 15.94
N GLY A 22 -48.66 -34.87 17.17
CA GLY A 22 -49.11 -35.52 18.43
C GLY A 22 -48.01 -35.55 19.50
N ARG A 23 -48.23 -35.24 20.80
CA ARG A 23 -49.45 -35.07 21.62
C ARG A 23 -49.14 -34.13 22.80
N VAL A 24 -50.18 -33.50 23.32
CA VAL A 24 -50.25 -32.57 24.47
C VAL A 24 -50.26 -33.33 25.81
N LEU A 25 -49.69 -32.75 26.89
CA LEU A 25 -50.17 -32.88 28.27
C LEU A 25 -49.85 -31.60 29.09
N ALA A 26 -50.68 -31.31 30.09
CA ALA A 26 -51.05 -30.00 30.64
C ALA A 26 -50.14 -29.37 31.73
N GLY A 27 -50.28 -28.05 31.98
CA GLY A 27 -49.90 -27.42 33.26
C GLY A 27 -49.70 -25.89 33.34
N LEU A 28 -50.78 -25.15 33.64
CA LEU A 28 -50.91 -23.97 34.54
C LEU A 28 -50.30 -22.55 34.24
N LEU A 29 -51.19 -21.68 33.72
CA LEU A 29 -51.51 -20.24 34.00
C LEU A 29 -50.45 -19.17 34.38
N LEU A 30 -50.35 -18.10 33.56
CA LEU A 30 -50.31 -16.68 34.02
C LEU A 30 -50.65 -15.65 32.90
N LEU A 31 -51.82 -15.02 33.06
CA LEU A 31 -52.32 -13.67 32.73
C LEU A 31 -51.84 -12.87 31.48
N LEU A 32 -52.79 -12.71 30.54
CA LEU A 32 -53.38 -11.46 30.00
C LEU A 32 -52.52 -10.27 29.50
N THR A 33 -52.75 -9.99 28.20
CA THR A 33 -52.72 -8.71 27.44
C THR A 33 -51.43 -8.25 26.77
N GLY A 34 -51.49 -8.20 25.44
CA GLY A 34 -50.51 -7.57 24.55
C GLY A 34 -50.86 -7.84 23.09
N ILE A 35 -51.97 -7.27 22.59
CA ILE A 35 -52.25 -7.25 21.15
C ILE A 35 -51.34 -6.19 20.53
N GLY A 36 -50.39 -6.63 19.73
CA GLY A 36 -49.61 -5.78 18.83
C GLY A 36 -49.16 -6.63 17.66
N ALA A 37 -49.98 -6.71 16.62
CA ALA A 37 -49.61 -7.38 15.38
C ALA A 37 -48.50 -6.55 14.71
N VAL A 38 -47.25 -7.03 14.75
CA VAL A 38 -46.18 -6.53 13.88
C VAL A 38 -46.28 -7.26 12.56
N VAL A 39 -46.79 -6.60 11.52
CA VAL A 39 -46.54 -7.04 10.14
C VAL A 39 -45.27 -6.34 9.68
N ALA A 40 -44.15 -7.07 9.71
CA ALA A 40 -42.92 -6.63 9.08
C ALA A 40 -43.05 -6.80 7.56
N LEU A 41 -42.99 -5.70 6.81
CA LEU A 41 -42.76 -5.73 5.36
C LEU A 41 -41.28 -6.07 5.12
N PRO A 42 -40.92 -6.93 4.15
CA PRO A 42 -39.52 -7.10 3.78
C PRO A 42 -39.11 -5.89 2.92
N ALA A 43 -38.45 -4.91 3.52
CA ALA A 43 -37.69 -3.94 2.72
C ALA A 43 -36.39 -4.62 2.28
N GLY A 44 -36.17 -4.61 0.97
CA GLY A 44 -35.22 -5.43 0.25
C GLY A 44 -33.79 -5.41 0.76
N GLY A 45 -33.10 -6.51 0.50
CA GLY A 45 -31.68 -6.69 0.78
C GLY A 45 -30.84 -5.60 0.11
N THR A 46 -29.89 -5.08 0.87
CA THR A 46 -28.63 -4.61 0.33
C THR A 46 -27.68 -5.80 0.35
N GLU A 47 -27.34 -6.34 -0.82
CA GLU A 47 -26.20 -7.25 -0.94
C GLU A 47 -24.93 -6.45 -0.69
N GLY A 48 -24.60 -6.28 0.58
CA GLY A 48 -23.26 -5.92 1.00
C GLY A 48 -22.40 -7.16 0.90
N TRP A 49 -21.43 -7.16 -0.01
CA TRP A 49 -20.34 -8.12 0.01
C TRP A 49 -19.78 -8.18 1.44
N PRO A 50 -19.66 -9.37 2.06
CA PRO A 50 -19.15 -9.46 3.42
C PRO A 50 -17.67 -9.03 3.40
N GLN A 51 -17.41 -7.78 3.78
CA GLN A 51 -16.08 -7.33 4.12
C GLN A 51 -15.77 -7.77 5.55
N GLU A 52 -15.44 -9.03 5.73
CA GLU A 52 -14.81 -9.49 6.97
C GLU A 52 -13.32 -9.21 6.90
N THR A 53 -12.94 -7.96 7.15
CA THR A 53 -11.67 -7.69 7.84
C THR A 53 -11.82 -6.35 8.53
N LEU A 54 -11.81 -6.36 9.87
CA LEU A 54 -11.47 -5.17 10.63
C LEU A 54 -10.12 -4.70 10.08
N VAL A 55 -10.10 -3.61 9.31
CA VAL A 55 -8.84 -2.86 9.15
C VAL A 55 -8.43 -2.58 10.58
N GLU A 56 -7.39 -3.26 11.08
CA GLU A 56 -6.92 -3.02 12.45
C GLU A 56 -6.74 -1.50 12.53
N GLY A 57 -7.56 -0.85 13.36
CA GLY A 57 -7.61 0.61 13.46
C GLY A 57 -6.35 1.22 14.07
N LEU A 58 -5.27 0.44 14.11
CA LEU A 58 -3.94 0.81 14.55
C LEU A 58 -3.11 1.09 13.30
N PRO A 59 -2.81 2.37 13.02
CA PRO A 59 -1.80 2.71 12.03
C PRO A 59 -0.51 1.94 12.31
N ALA A 60 0.21 1.56 11.27
CA ALA A 60 1.51 0.93 11.40
C ALA A 60 2.44 1.86 12.22
N ASN A 61 2.78 1.46 13.45
CA ASN A 61 3.66 2.22 14.34
C ASN A 61 5.13 1.84 14.16
N ASN A 62 5.46 1.18 13.05
CA ASN A 62 6.80 0.70 12.76
C ASN A 62 7.49 1.53 11.65
N THR A 63 7.05 2.75 11.37
CA THR A 63 7.72 3.63 10.39
C THR A 63 8.68 4.60 11.10
N PRO A 64 9.81 4.99 10.48
CA PRO A 64 10.67 6.06 10.99
C PRO A 64 9.97 7.41 11.12
N HIS A 65 10.46 8.23 12.04
CA HIS A 65 9.91 9.55 12.35
C HIS A 65 10.87 10.65 11.93
N ALA A 66 10.51 11.44 10.92
CA ALA A 66 11.21 12.70 10.64
C ALA A 66 10.91 13.72 11.75
N THR A 67 11.95 14.22 12.43
CA THR A 67 11.82 14.88 13.74
C THR A 67 11.80 16.42 13.71
N ASP A 68 12.25 17.02 12.62
CA ASP A 68 12.56 18.46 12.55
C ASP A 68 12.19 19.12 11.21
N GLY A 69 11.43 18.42 10.36
CA GLY A 69 10.97 18.94 9.08
C GLY A 69 9.91 18.07 8.43
N GLU A 70 9.53 18.44 7.21
CA GLU A 70 8.43 17.78 6.48
C GLU A 70 8.96 16.72 5.52
N VAL A 71 8.28 15.58 5.47
CA VAL A 71 8.41 14.62 4.35
C VAL A 71 7.52 15.09 3.21
N ARG A 72 8.14 15.41 2.06
CA ARG A 72 7.43 16.00 0.90
C ARG A 72 7.18 14.99 -0.22
N SER A 73 7.93 13.90 -0.25
CA SER A 73 7.81 12.86 -1.26
C SER A 73 8.25 11.53 -0.70
N ILE A 74 7.58 10.47 -1.13
CA ILE A 74 7.88 9.08 -0.77
C ILE A 74 7.91 8.27 -2.06
N ALA A 75 8.88 7.38 -2.21
CA ALA A 75 8.97 6.45 -3.32
C ALA A 75 9.35 5.05 -2.81
N VAL A 76 8.83 4.02 -3.48
CA VAL A 76 9.14 2.63 -3.18
C VAL A 76 9.97 2.05 -4.32
N ALA A 77 11.15 1.53 -3.98
CA ALA A 77 12.06 0.88 -4.91
C ALA A 77 12.41 -0.52 -4.36
N GLY A 78 11.72 -1.54 -4.87
CA GLY A 78 11.80 -2.90 -4.33
C GLY A 78 11.35 -2.96 -2.88
N ASP A 79 12.20 -3.53 -2.00
CA ASP A 79 11.97 -3.61 -0.56
C ASP A 79 12.38 -2.35 0.21
N THR A 80 12.84 -1.29 -0.48
CA THR A 80 13.29 -0.05 0.15
C THR A 80 12.29 1.07 -0.10
N VAL A 81 11.89 1.75 0.97
CA VAL A 81 11.15 3.01 0.89
C VAL A 81 12.13 4.15 1.05
N VAL A 82 12.07 5.13 0.16
CA VAL A 82 12.88 6.35 0.22
C VAL A 82 11.97 7.54 0.44
N ILE A 83 12.32 8.38 1.40
CA ILE A 83 11.61 9.60 1.73
C ILE A 83 12.51 10.80 1.49
N GLY A 84 11.95 11.86 0.91
CA GLY A 84 12.63 13.12 0.65
C GLY A 84 11.84 14.30 1.21
N GLY A 85 12.54 15.30 1.72
CA GLY A 85 11.90 16.43 2.39
C GLY A 85 12.84 17.53 2.87
N SER A 86 12.39 18.27 3.87
CA SER A 86 13.14 19.34 4.55
C SER A 86 13.68 18.93 5.93
N PHE A 87 13.43 17.70 6.36
CA PHE A 87 13.96 17.16 7.62
C PHE A 87 15.49 17.10 7.62
N THR A 88 16.08 17.25 8.79
CA THR A 88 17.51 17.10 9.05
C THR A 88 17.84 15.87 9.89
N SER A 89 16.85 15.29 10.58
CA SER A 89 17.00 14.08 11.39
C SER A 89 15.77 13.16 11.29
N ALA A 90 15.99 11.87 11.54
CA ALA A 90 14.93 10.89 11.66
C ALA A 90 15.20 9.92 12.81
N THR A 91 14.15 9.47 13.51
CA THR A 91 14.26 8.46 14.57
C THR A 91 13.78 7.10 14.06
N ASP A 92 14.48 6.02 14.44
CA ASP A 92 14.10 4.64 14.14
C ASP A 92 12.66 4.32 14.65
N PRO A 93 12.01 3.28 14.12
CA PRO A 93 10.63 2.91 14.47
C PRO A 93 10.36 2.74 15.97
N ASP A 94 11.35 2.25 16.71
CA ASP A 94 11.30 2.00 18.15
C ASP A 94 11.46 3.28 18.99
N ARG A 95 11.73 4.42 18.35
CA ARG A 95 11.98 5.74 18.95
C ARG A 95 13.20 5.82 19.86
N THR A 96 14.13 4.87 19.75
CA THR A 96 15.31 4.83 20.62
C THR A 96 16.53 5.50 19.99
N THR A 97 16.63 5.44 18.67
CA THR A 97 17.82 5.85 17.93
C THR A 97 17.51 6.99 16.97
N VAL A 98 18.15 8.14 17.18
CA VAL A 98 18.10 9.28 16.26
C VAL A 98 19.24 9.15 15.25
N VAL A 99 18.91 9.36 13.97
CA VAL A 99 19.82 9.35 12.84
C VAL A 99 19.82 10.73 12.20
N ASP A 100 20.96 11.40 12.21
CA ASP A 100 21.16 12.70 11.55
C ASP A 100 21.40 12.49 10.05
N GLN A 101 20.31 12.30 9.30
CA GLN A 101 20.35 12.10 7.86
C GLN A 101 19.45 13.15 7.20
N PRO A 102 20.01 14.25 6.68
CA PRO A 102 19.22 15.35 6.17
C PRO A 102 18.67 15.09 4.77
N TYR A 103 17.45 15.59 4.54
CA TYR A 103 16.73 15.74 3.28
C TYR A 103 16.33 14.47 2.54
N LEU A 104 17.05 13.36 2.72
CA LEU A 104 16.82 12.11 2.02
C LEU A 104 17.21 10.92 2.90
N LEU A 105 16.26 10.01 3.14
CA LEU A 105 16.40 8.84 4.01
C LEU A 105 15.83 7.61 3.31
N ALA A 106 16.42 6.44 3.54
CA ALA A 106 15.89 5.16 3.10
C ALA A 106 15.66 4.23 4.28
N PHE A 107 14.60 3.43 4.23
CA PHE A 107 14.30 2.41 5.23
C PHE A 107 13.69 1.17 4.60
N ASP A 108 13.75 0.05 5.33
CA ASP A 108 13.19 -1.21 4.89
C ASP A 108 11.65 -1.19 4.95
N ARG A 109 10.99 -1.59 3.88
CA ARG A 109 9.52 -1.50 3.76
C ARG A 109 8.77 -2.36 4.79
N ASN A 110 9.34 -3.49 5.18
CA ASN A 110 8.65 -4.48 6.01
C ASN A 110 8.90 -4.23 7.50
N THR A 111 10.12 -3.84 7.84
CA THR A 111 10.55 -3.65 9.23
C THR A 111 10.58 -2.19 9.67
N GLY A 112 10.64 -1.26 8.71
CA GLY A 112 10.79 0.17 8.95
C GLY A 112 12.18 0.61 9.40
N VAL A 113 13.12 -0.32 9.55
CA VAL A 113 14.47 -0.01 10.05
C VAL A 113 15.19 0.90 9.05
N ILE A 114 15.79 1.98 9.54
CA ILE A 114 16.55 2.92 8.72
C ILE A 114 17.80 2.22 8.15
N ARG A 115 18.02 2.39 6.84
CA ARG A 115 19.20 1.86 6.14
C ARG A 115 20.42 2.73 6.40
N ARG A 116 21.25 2.30 7.36
CA ARG A 116 22.47 3.01 7.81
C ARG A 116 23.57 3.14 6.75
N ASN A 117 23.52 2.37 5.67
CA ASN A 117 24.46 2.46 4.55
C ASN A 117 24.04 3.50 3.50
N PHE A 118 22.79 3.93 3.48
CA PHE A 118 22.29 4.94 2.56
C PHE A 118 22.52 6.33 3.15
N LEU A 119 23.70 6.90 2.91
CA LEU A 119 24.15 8.18 3.50
C LEU A 119 24.43 9.26 2.45
N PRO A 120 23.47 9.61 1.57
CA PRO A 120 23.65 10.70 0.63
C PRO A 120 23.75 12.05 1.35
N GLN A 121 24.70 12.89 0.95
CA GLN A 121 24.90 14.23 1.47
C GLN A 121 24.36 15.25 0.46
N LEU A 122 23.23 15.89 0.78
CA LEU A 122 22.65 16.96 -0.03
C LEU A 122 22.80 18.30 0.71
N ASP A 123 23.03 19.38 -0.01
CA ASP A 123 23.18 20.71 0.57
C ASP A 123 21.83 21.40 0.87
N ARG A 124 20.73 20.96 0.25
CA ARG A 124 19.38 21.50 0.46
C ARG A 124 18.27 20.44 0.30
N GLU A 125 17.06 20.87 0.64
CA GLU A 125 15.82 20.11 0.61
C GLU A 125 15.47 19.41 -0.72
N VAL A 126 14.83 18.25 -0.57
CA VAL A 126 14.29 17.42 -1.66
C VAL A 126 12.77 17.59 -1.73
N PHE A 127 12.25 17.77 -2.95
CA PHE A 127 10.83 17.98 -3.20
C PHE A 127 10.13 16.78 -3.83
N LYS A 128 10.88 15.98 -4.59
CA LYS A 128 10.38 14.83 -5.32
C LYS A 128 11.40 13.70 -5.29
N VAL A 129 10.91 12.49 -5.08
CA VAL A 129 11.67 11.25 -5.16
C VAL A 129 10.86 10.29 -6.03
N ILE A 130 11.52 9.65 -6.99
CA ILE A 130 10.92 8.69 -7.91
C ILE A 130 11.83 7.47 -7.97
N ALA A 131 11.26 6.27 -7.83
CA ALA A 131 12.02 5.03 -8.00
C ALA A 131 12.48 4.88 -9.45
N ALA A 132 13.74 4.50 -9.66
CA ALA A 132 14.20 4.17 -10.99
C ALA A 132 13.70 2.76 -11.39
N PRO A 133 13.52 2.49 -12.69
CA PRO A 133 13.05 1.18 -13.16
C PRO A 133 13.99 0.01 -12.83
N ASP A 134 15.25 0.28 -12.48
CA ASP A 134 16.22 -0.74 -12.09
C ASP A 134 15.97 -1.32 -10.68
N GLY A 135 15.11 -0.68 -9.87
CA GLY A 135 14.87 -1.07 -8.49
C GLY A 135 16.08 -0.93 -7.55
N GLN A 136 17.18 -0.34 -8.01
CA GLN A 136 18.45 -0.19 -7.29
C GLN A 136 18.84 1.29 -7.11
N SER A 137 18.11 2.21 -7.75
CA SER A 137 18.35 3.64 -7.64
C SER A 137 17.06 4.44 -7.56
N VAL A 138 17.19 5.71 -7.18
CA VAL A 138 16.11 6.70 -7.15
C VAL A 138 16.55 7.96 -7.87
N TYR A 139 15.60 8.60 -8.55
CA TYR A 139 15.74 9.96 -9.04
C TYR A 139 15.23 10.92 -7.98
N VAL A 140 16.04 11.90 -7.62
CA VAL A 140 15.70 12.94 -6.65
C VAL A 140 15.69 14.29 -7.32
N GLY A 141 14.70 15.10 -6.98
CA GLY A 141 14.51 16.46 -7.47
C GLY A 141 14.27 17.45 -6.32
N GLY A 142 14.97 18.59 -6.33
CA GLY A 142 14.92 19.55 -5.22
C GLY A 142 15.64 20.87 -5.48
N ARG A 143 16.00 21.57 -4.40
CA ARG A 143 16.76 22.84 -4.42
C ARG A 143 18.26 22.66 -4.22
N PHE A 144 18.72 21.42 -4.07
CA PHE A 144 20.13 21.11 -3.90
C PHE A 144 20.95 21.53 -5.13
N SER A 145 22.19 21.93 -4.87
CA SER A 145 23.21 22.22 -5.89
C SER A 145 24.32 21.17 -5.90
N SER A 146 24.43 20.34 -4.87
CA SER A 146 25.43 19.28 -4.77
C SER A 146 24.88 18.01 -4.13
N VAL A 147 25.46 16.88 -4.53
CA VAL A 147 25.24 15.57 -3.92
C VAL A 147 26.60 14.92 -3.69
N ASN A 148 26.90 14.55 -2.45
CA ASN A 148 28.19 14.00 -2.01
C ASN A 148 29.39 14.90 -2.42
N GLY A 149 29.23 16.22 -2.32
CA GLY A 149 30.24 17.20 -2.72
C GLY A 149 30.38 17.42 -4.23
N VAL A 150 29.67 16.67 -5.07
CA VAL A 150 29.70 16.83 -6.54
C VAL A 150 28.52 17.66 -7.01
N THR A 151 28.78 18.64 -7.88
CA THR A 151 27.74 19.50 -8.47
C THR A 151 26.68 18.66 -9.18
N SER A 152 25.44 18.79 -8.73
CA SER A 152 24.25 18.21 -9.37
C SER A 152 23.12 19.19 -9.18
N LEU A 153 22.77 19.92 -10.24
CA LEU A 153 21.80 21.01 -10.15
C LEU A 153 20.40 20.44 -10.18
N LYS A 154 19.69 20.56 -9.05
CA LYS A 154 18.24 20.29 -8.88
C LYS A 154 17.79 18.86 -9.09
N VAL A 155 18.53 18.02 -9.84
CA VAL A 155 18.20 16.62 -10.11
C VAL A 155 19.45 15.75 -9.98
N ALA A 156 19.30 14.56 -9.41
CA ALA A 156 20.33 13.55 -9.32
C ALA A 156 19.71 12.15 -9.34
N ARG A 157 20.48 11.16 -9.82
CA ARG A 157 20.18 9.74 -9.62
C ARG A 157 21.08 9.22 -8.50
N ILE A 158 20.50 8.55 -7.51
CA ILE A 158 21.19 8.07 -6.31
C ILE A 158 21.00 6.56 -6.18
N ARG A 159 22.08 5.84 -5.90
CA ARG A 159 22.08 4.39 -5.67
C ARG A 159 21.59 4.08 -4.24
N LEU A 160 20.73 3.07 -4.09
CA LEU A 160 20.12 2.71 -2.81
C LEU A 160 21.05 1.97 -1.85
N SER A 161 22.12 1.34 -2.34
CA SER A 161 23.03 0.55 -1.49
C SER A 161 23.96 1.40 -0.63
N ASP A 162 24.31 2.60 -1.09
CA ASP A 162 25.35 3.44 -0.49
C ASP A 162 25.05 4.95 -0.53
N GLY A 163 23.97 5.38 -1.20
CA GLY A 163 23.68 6.81 -1.39
C GLY A 163 24.61 7.49 -2.42
N ALA A 164 25.33 6.73 -3.24
CA ALA A 164 26.23 7.30 -4.24
C ALA A 164 25.44 7.93 -5.41
N ARG A 165 25.89 9.10 -5.87
CA ARG A 165 25.40 9.72 -7.11
C ARG A 165 25.83 8.90 -8.32
N LEU A 166 24.87 8.53 -9.15
CA LEU A 166 25.08 7.88 -10.44
C LEU A 166 25.07 8.91 -11.57
N PRO A 167 25.91 8.76 -12.61
CA PRO A 167 25.77 9.56 -13.81
C PRO A 167 24.45 9.24 -14.52
N PHE A 168 23.88 10.24 -15.18
CA PHE A 168 22.87 9.99 -16.21
C PHE A 168 23.61 9.38 -17.40
N GLN A 169 23.35 8.10 -17.68
CA GLN A 169 23.89 7.48 -18.88
C GLN A 169 23.23 8.15 -20.09
N SER A 170 23.92 9.09 -20.72
CA SER A 170 23.61 9.48 -22.08
C SER A 170 24.08 8.32 -22.95
N GLY A 171 23.17 7.45 -23.38
CA GLY A 171 23.46 6.31 -24.26
C GLY A 171 23.95 6.68 -25.67
N ILE A 172 24.61 7.83 -25.80
CA ILE A 172 25.27 8.36 -26.98
C ILE A 172 26.78 8.35 -26.74
N ASP A 173 27.32 7.15 -26.51
CA ASP A 173 28.77 6.88 -26.52
C ASP A 173 29.14 5.85 -27.59
N ALA A 174 28.15 5.41 -28.38
CA ALA A 174 28.42 4.68 -29.61
C ALA A 174 28.74 5.69 -30.72
N LEU A 175 29.83 5.47 -31.46
CA LEU A 175 30.00 6.05 -32.79
C LEU A 175 28.70 5.80 -33.56
N VAL A 176 28.10 6.84 -34.13
CA VAL A 176 27.02 6.71 -35.12
C VAL A 176 27.62 5.94 -36.30
N THR A 177 27.54 4.61 -36.25
CA THR A 177 28.20 3.71 -37.20
C THR A 177 27.37 3.58 -38.47
N GLU A 178 26.06 3.84 -38.39
CA GLU A 178 25.22 4.09 -39.57
C GLU A 178 24.29 5.27 -39.32
N MET A 179 24.21 6.17 -40.32
CA MET A 179 23.00 6.94 -40.57
C MET A 179 22.30 6.28 -41.74
N ALA A 180 21.16 5.65 -41.49
CA ALA A 180 20.28 5.19 -42.57
C ALA A 180 19.45 6.38 -43.07
N LEU A 181 19.42 6.56 -44.39
CA LEU A 181 18.56 7.51 -45.11
C LEU A 181 17.12 7.00 -45.18
#